data_AF-A0A2Z5JM04-F1
#
_entry.id   AF-A0A2Z5JM04-F1
#
_cell.length_a   1.000
_cell.length_b   1.000
_cell.length_c   1.000
_cell.angle_alpha   90.00
_cell.angle_beta   90.00
_cell.angle_gamma   90.00
#
_symmetry.space_group_name_H-M   'P 1'
#
loop_
_entity.id
_entity.type
_entity.pdbx_description
1 polymer ?
#
loop_
_entity_poly.entity_id
_entity_poly.type
_entity_poly.pdbx_seq_one_letter_code
_entity_poly.pdbx_strand_id
1 'polypeptide(L)'
;MLKGNHPTLHTLVRDLPWKEVPLMDHTRSTAHGRDEIRRLKAVTVPRLPLPYAGQALQIVRRRRSVSTGKVSLERVCAVSSLTAHQATAAELAERVRGHCAIENREHHVRDVTFGEDASRVRTGSAPRAMASLRNLAIGALRSRPPEKN
;
A
#
# COMPACT_ATOMS: atom_id res chain seq x y z
N MET A 1 0.16 2.30 -5.63
CA MET A 1 0.17 3.35 -4.58
C MET A 1 1.37 4.25 -4.81
N LEU A 2 1.32 5.49 -4.33
CA LEU A 2 2.47 6.40 -4.40
C LEU A 2 3.32 6.21 -3.15
N LYS A 3 4.61 5.94 -3.35
CA LYS A 3 5.65 5.86 -2.31
C LYS A 3 6.85 6.72 -2.71
N GLY A 4 7.92 6.68 -1.92
CA GLY A 4 9.13 7.49 -2.14
C GLY A 4 9.84 7.29 -3.49
N ASN A 5 9.45 6.28 -4.27
CA ASN A 5 9.95 6.05 -5.63
C ASN A 5 9.32 6.96 -6.71
N HIS A 6 8.24 7.70 -6.39
CA HIS A 6 7.61 8.68 -7.29
C HIS A 6 7.39 10.02 -6.56
N PRO A 7 8.46 10.72 -6.16
CA PRO A 7 8.38 11.85 -5.23
C PRO A 7 7.52 13.01 -5.77
N THR A 8 7.69 13.37 -7.05
CA THR A 8 6.94 14.48 -7.67
C THR A 8 5.43 14.22 -7.71
N LEU A 9 5.04 13.03 -8.17
CA LEU A 9 3.63 12.63 -8.23
C LEU A 9 3.05 12.45 -6.81
N HIS A 10 3.84 11.93 -5.88
CA HIS A 10 3.43 11.83 -4.48
C HIS A 10 3.16 13.21 -3.87
N THR A 11 4.03 14.20 -4.09
CA THR A 11 3.84 15.56 -3.59
C THR A 11 2.60 16.20 -4.21
N LEU A 12 2.46 16.13 -5.53
CA LEU A 12 1.28 16.65 -6.24
C LEU A 12 -0.03 16.10 -5.67
N VAL A 13 -0.13 14.78 -5.47
CA VAL A 13 -1.34 14.16 -4.93
C VAL A 13 -1.55 14.51 -3.45
N ARG A 14 -0.48 14.64 -2.68
CA ARG A 14 -0.55 15.02 -1.25
C ARG A 14 -1.12 16.43 -1.07
N ASP A 15 -0.77 17.35 -1.97
CA ASP A 15 -1.08 18.77 -1.88
C ASP A 15 -2.44 19.16 -2.48
N LEU A 16 -3.17 18.19 -3.05
CA LEU A 16 -4.57 18.41 -3.47
C LEU A 16 -5.42 18.90 -2.29
N PRO A 17 -6.50 19.68 -2.53
CA PRO A 17 -7.34 20.27 -1.48
C PRO A 17 -8.27 19.23 -0.84
N TRP A 18 -7.68 18.22 -0.19
CA TRP A 18 -8.38 17.08 0.42
C TRP A 18 -9.40 17.47 1.48
N LYS A 19 -9.33 18.68 2.03
CA LYS A 19 -10.33 19.21 2.96
C LYS A 19 -11.68 19.44 2.28
N GLU A 20 -11.67 19.84 1.01
CA GLU A 20 -12.85 20.15 0.20
C GLU A 20 -13.43 18.90 -0.48
N VAL A 21 -12.61 17.87 -0.68
CA VAL A 21 -13.07 16.60 -1.28
C VAL A 21 -13.99 15.86 -0.29
N PRO A 22 -15.18 15.41 -0.70
CA PRO A 22 -16.10 14.67 0.17
C PRO A 22 -15.50 13.32 0.59
N LEU A 23 -15.93 12.83 1.76
CA LEU A 23 -15.63 11.47 2.18
C LEU A 23 -16.47 10.50 1.35
N MET A 24 -15.83 9.56 0.65
CA MET A 24 -16.53 8.67 -0.28
C MET A 24 -16.66 7.24 0.25
N ASP A 25 -15.72 6.76 1.07
CA ASP A 25 -15.84 5.48 1.76
C ASP A 25 -15.30 5.57 3.20
N HIS A 26 -15.91 4.82 4.10
CA HIS A 26 -15.54 4.73 5.50
C HIS A 26 -15.79 3.33 6.02
N THR A 27 -14.73 2.69 6.51
CA THR A 27 -14.80 1.37 7.12
C THR A 27 -14.17 1.38 8.51
N ARG A 28 -14.71 0.57 9.40
CA ARG A 28 -14.15 0.31 10.73
C ARG A 28 -14.10 -1.20 10.96
N SER A 29 -13.00 -1.70 11.45
CA SER A 29 -12.81 -3.13 11.74
C SER A 29 -11.93 -3.31 12.97
N THR A 30 -12.28 -4.27 13.82
CA THR A 30 -11.43 -4.69 14.94
C THR A 30 -10.88 -6.08 14.67
N ALA A 31 -9.56 -6.20 14.58
CA ALA A 31 -8.89 -7.48 14.33
C ALA A 31 -7.45 -7.46 14.88
N HIS A 32 -6.94 -8.61 15.32
CA HIS A 32 -5.57 -8.78 15.81
C HIS A 32 -5.17 -7.75 16.88
N GLY A 33 -6.07 -7.47 17.83
CA GLY A 33 -5.85 -6.51 18.91
C GLY A 33 -5.80 -5.03 18.47
N ARG A 34 -6.31 -4.71 17.27
CA ARG A 34 -6.34 -3.35 16.72
C ARG A 34 -7.74 -2.98 16.24
N ASP A 35 -8.22 -1.79 16.62
CA ASP A 35 -9.37 -1.11 16.04
C ASP A 35 -8.86 -0.18 14.92
N GLU A 36 -9.20 -0.48 13.67
CA GLU A 36 -8.75 0.27 12.49
C GLU A 36 -9.93 0.94 11.80
N ILE A 37 -9.81 2.25 11.61
CA ILE A 37 -10.72 3.06 10.80
C ILE A 37 -9.99 3.45 9.52
N ARG A 38 -10.63 3.26 8.37
CA ARG A 38 -10.13 3.70 7.06
C ARG A 38 -11.13 4.65 6.42
N ARG A 39 -10.62 5.76 5.92
CA ARG A 39 -11.39 6.77 5.20
C ARG A 39 -10.76 6.95 3.83
N LEU A 40 -11.58 6.92 2.78
CA LEU A 40 -11.14 7.15 1.42
C LEU A 40 -11.82 8.40 0.84
N LYS A 41 -11.00 9.23 0.21
CA LYS A 41 -11.42 10.32 -0.65
C LYS A 41 -10.84 10.07 -2.04
N ALA A 42 -11.62 10.35 -3.08
CA ALA A 42 -11.18 10.30 -4.46
C ALA A 42 -11.53 11.60 -5.17
N VAL A 43 -10.67 12.04 -6.08
CA VAL A 43 -10.91 13.21 -6.93
C VAL A 43 -10.38 12.94 -8.33
N THR A 44 -11.15 13.36 -9.33
CA THR A 44 -10.73 13.29 -10.73
C THR A 44 -9.70 14.39 -11.00
N VAL A 45 -8.54 14.02 -11.52
CA VAL A 45 -7.45 14.97 -11.82
C VAL A 45 -7.09 14.83 -13.30
N PRO A 46 -7.53 15.76 -14.17
CA PRO A 46 -7.45 15.60 -15.63
C PRO A 46 -6.03 15.64 -16.21
N ARG A 47 -5.02 16.02 -15.42
CA ARG A 47 -3.62 16.16 -15.87
C ARG A 47 -2.63 15.59 -14.86
N LEU A 48 -2.83 14.35 -14.44
CA LEU A 48 -1.79 13.65 -13.68
C LEU A 48 -0.58 13.40 -14.58
N PRO A 49 0.66 13.53 -14.07
CA PRO A 49 1.89 13.19 -14.79
C PRO A 49 2.09 11.65 -14.86
N LEU A 50 1.00 10.94 -15.14
CA LEU A 50 0.96 9.51 -15.37
C LEU A 50 -0.09 9.28 -16.47
N PRO A 51 0.33 8.86 -17.67
CA PRO A 51 -0.61 8.57 -18.75
C PRO A 51 -1.71 7.62 -18.26
N TYR A 52 -2.95 7.90 -18.65
CA TYR A 52 -4.13 7.10 -18.30
C TYR A 52 -4.59 7.14 -16.83
N ALA A 53 -3.89 7.81 -15.91
CA ALA A 53 -4.41 8.03 -14.56
C ALA A 53 -5.44 9.16 -14.55
N GLY A 54 -6.68 8.85 -14.16
CA GLY A 54 -7.79 9.80 -14.12
C GLY A 54 -8.16 10.25 -12.72
N GLN A 55 -7.80 9.48 -11.68
CA GLN A 55 -8.19 9.77 -10.30
C GLN A 55 -7.00 9.74 -9.33
N ALA A 56 -7.01 10.67 -8.39
CA ALA A 56 -6.16 10.68 -7.21
C ALA A 56 -6.96 10.22 -5.99
N LEU A 57 -6.31 9.48 -5.09
CA LEU A 57 -6.90 8.89 -3.90
C LEU A 57 -6.10 9.28 -2.66
N GLN A 58 -6.82 9.65 -1.60
CA GLN A 58 -6.26 9.76 -0.25
C GLN A 58 -6.97 8.78 0.67
N ILE A 59 -6.17 7.91 1.29
CA ILE A 59 -6.62 6.95 2.29
C ILE A 59 -6.01 7.35 3.62
N VAL A 60 -6.86 7.63 4.61
CA VAL A 60 -6.44 7.89 6.00
C VAL A 60 -6.76 6.65 6.83
N ARG A 61 -5.73 6.07 7.43
CA ARG A 61 -5.84 4.90 8.31
C ARG A 61 -5.54 5.33 9.73
N ARG A 62 -6.52 5.21 10.62
CA ARG A 62 -6.36 5.41 12.05
C ARG A 62 -6.42 4.05 12.72
N ARG A 63 -5.34 3.62 13.36
CA ARG A 63 -5.30 2.37 14.13
C ARG A 63 -5.17 2.69 15.61
N ARG A 64 -5.99 2.06 16.43
CA ARG A 64 -5.88 2.06 17.89
C ARG A 64 -5.52 0.66 18.35
N SER A 65 -4.46 0.53 19.13
CA SER A 65 -4.18 -0.70 19.89
C SER A 65 -5.24 -0.85 20.98
N VAL A 66 -5.92 -2.00 21.02
CA VAL A 66 -6.95 -2.28 22.02
C VAL A 66 -6.33 -2.44 23.41
N SER A 67 -5.15 -3.04 23.49
CA SER A 67 -4.45 -3.28 24.76
C SER A 67 -3.79 -2.04 25.36
N THR A 68 -3.18 -1.20 24.52
CA THR A 68 -2.39 -0.04 25.01
C THR A 68 -3.08 1.30 24.79
N GLY A 69 -4.20 1.33 24.06
CA GLY A 69 -4.86 2.56 23.64
C GLY A 69 -4.08 3.40 22.61
N LYS A 70 -2.81 3.06 22.31
CA LYS A 70 -1.96 3.82 21.39
C LYS A 70 -2.62 3.99 20.03
N VAL A 71 -2.65 5.22 19.54
CA VAL A 71 -3.22 5.57 18.23
C VAL A 71 -2.09 5.88 17.25
N SER A 72 -2.18 5.30 16.05
CA SER A 72 -1.35 5.68 14.90
C SER A 72 -2.24 6.19 13.78
N LEU A 73 -1.74 7.17 13.04
CA LEU A 73 -2.40 7.75 11.87
C LEU A 73 -1.45 7.64 10.68
N GLU A 74 -1.91 7.02 9.61
CA GLU A 74 -1.17 6.84 8.37
C GLU A 74 -1.98 7.42 7.22
N ARG A 75 -1.32 8.19 6.34
CA ARG A 75 -1.92 8.72 5.11
C ARG A 75 -1.26 8.06 3.93
N VAL A 76 -2.07 7.44 3.08
CA VAL A 76 -1.62 6.77 1.86
C VAL A 76 -2.21 7.51 0.67
N CYS A 77 -1.35 7.86 -0.29
CA CYS A 77 -1.75 8.46 -1.56
C CYS A 77 -1.69 7.40 -2.67
N ALA A 78 -2.66 7.40 -3.57
CA ALA A 78 -2.67 6.53 -4.74
C ALA A 78 -3.26 7.24 -5.95
N VAL A 79 -3.01 6.68 -7.14
CA VAL A 79 -3.65 7.10 -8.39
C VAL A 79 -4.29 5.88 -9.03
N SER A 80 -5.38 6.12 -9.77
CA SER A 80 -6.14 5.09 -10.48
C SER A 80 -6.40 5.53 -11.91
N SER A 81 -6.32 4.59 -12.85
CA SER A 81 -6.79 4.77 -14.22
C SER A 81 -8.29 4.57 -14.37
N LEU A 82 -8.95 4.01 -13.35
CA LEU A 82 -10.40 3.89 -13.33
C LEU A 82 -11.03 5.26 -13.13
N THR A 83 -12.05 5.58 -13.92
CA THR A 83 -12.88 6.77 -13.73
C THR A 83 -13.92 6.55 -12.61
N ALA A 84 -14.55 7.63 -12.16
CA ALA A 84 -15.62 7.56 -11.16
C ALA A 84 -16.81 6.67 -11.58
N HIS A 85 -17.01 6.46 -12.88
CA HIS A 85 -18.05 5.58 -13.41
C HIS A 85 -17.62 4.11 -13.50
N GLN A 86 -16.32 3.83 -13.50
CA GLN A 86 -15.78 2.47 -13.65
C GLN A 86 -15.53 1.76 -12.33
N ALA A 87 -15.41 2.51 -11.22
CA ALA A 87 -15.26 1.93 -9.90
C ALA A 87 -15.85 2.85 -8.84
N THR A 88 -16.61 2.24 -7.94
CA THR A 88 -17.10 2.88 -6.72
C THR A 88 -15.95 3.12 -5.73
N ALA A 89 -16.18 4.01 -4.78
CA ALA A 89 -15.22 4.28 -3.71
C ALA A 89 -14.90 3.03 -2.87
N ALA A 90 -15.88 2.15 -2.66
CA ALA A 90 -15.71 0.89 -1.95
C ALA A 90 -14.78 -0.06 -2.72
N GLU A 91 -14.99 -0.24 -4.03
CA GLU A 91 -14.13 -1.08 -4.87
C GLU A 91 -12.71 -0.52 -4.95
N LEU A 92 -12.55 0.81 -5.05
CA LEU A 92 -11.23 1.45 -4.98
C LEU A 92 -10.56 1.20 -3.63
N ALA A 93 -11.30 1.29 -2.52
CA ALA A 93 -10.79 0.99 -1.19
C ALA A 93 -10.35 -0.48 -1.06
N GLU A 94 -11.12 -1.41 -1.60
CA GLU A 94 -10.78 -2.84 -1.62
C GLU A 94 -9.54 -3.14 -2.45
N ARG A 95 -9.43 -2.56 -3.65
CA ARG A 95 -8.24 -2.70 -4.50
C ARG A 95 -6.98 -2.18 -3.80
N VAL A 96 -7.06 -1.01 -3.16
CA VAL A 96 -5.95 -0.46 -2.36
C VAL A 96 -5.61 -1.37 -1.18
N ARG A 97 -6.63 -1.87 -0.47
CA ARG A 97 -6.43 -2.83 0.64
C ARG A 97 -5.73 -4.10 0.18
N GLY A 98 -6.18 -4.70 -0.92
CA GLY A 98 -5.57 -5.91 -1.50
C GLY A 98 -4.13 -5.68 -1.92
N HIS A 99 -3.84 -4.55 -2.57
CA HIS A 99 -2.48 -4.18 -2.95
C HIS A 99 -1.57 -4.01 -1.71
N CYS A 100 -2.03 -3.32 -0.67
CA CYS A 100 -1.30 -3.22 0.60
C CYS A 100 -1.06 -4.60 1.25
N ALA A 101 -2.02 -5.50 1.19
CA ALA A 101 -1.91 -6.83 1.77
C ALA A 101 -0.83 -7.67 1.08
N ILE A 102 -0.77 -7.60 -0.26
CA ILE A 102 0.29 -8.24 -1.05
C ILE A 102 1.65 -7.66 -0.64
N GLU A 103 1.75 -6.33 -0.59
CA GLU A 103 2.99 -5.64 -0.24
C GLU A 103 3.48 -6.04 1.16
N ASN A 104 2.58 -6.05 2.15
CA ASN A 104 2.92 -6.44 3.52
C ASN A 104 3.38 -7.90 3.62
N ARG A 105 2.76 -8.81 2.85
CA ARG A 105 3.13 -10.24 2.84
C ARG A 105 4.52 -10.44 2.25
N GLU A 106 4.87 -9.69 1.21
CA GLU A 106 6.22 -9.68 0.64
C GLU A 106 7.24 -9.08 1.59
N HIS A 107 6.98 -7.87 2.08
CA HIS A 107 7.92 -7.14 2.93
C HIS A 107 8.25 -7.88 4.21
N HIS A 108 7.25 -8.42 4.92
CA HIS A 108 7.52 -9.11 6.18
C HIS A 108 8.49 -10.29 6.01
N VAL A 109 8.30 -11.10 4.97
CA VAL A 109 9.18 -12.25 4.69
C VAL A 109 10.58 -11.77 4.29
N ARG A 110 10.67 -10.74 3.45
CA ARG A 110 11.97 -10.18 3.03
C ARG A 110 12.76 -9.58 4.18
N ASP A 111 12.11 -8.77 5.00
CA ASP A 111 12.76 -7.99 6.04
C ASP A 111 13.09 -8.87 7.26
N VAL A 112 12.17 -9.75 7.67
CA VAL A 112 12.33 -10.58 8.88
C VAL A 112 12.97 -11.93 8.57
N THR A 113 12.51 -12.65 7.55
CA THR A 113 13.01 -14.00 7.25
C THR A 113 14.32 -13.95 6.46
N PHE A 114 14.44 -13.05 5.49
CA PHE A 114 15.64 -12.91 4.64
C PHE A 114 16.58 -11.79 5.09
N GLY A 115 16.27 -11.10 6.19
CA GLY A 115 17.11 -10.10 6.83
C GLY A 115 17.53 -8.98 5.88
N GLU A 116 16.67 -8.60 4.93
CA GLU A 116 17.02 -7.68 3.85
C GLU A 116 17.48 -6.32 4.39
N ASP A 117 16.78 -5.77 5.38
CA ASP A 117 17.15 -4.51 6.05
C ASP A 117 18.48 -4.60 6.82
N ALA A 118 18.80 -5.77 7.38
CA ALA A 118 20.06 -6.02 8.08
C ALA A 118 21.24 -6.27 7.12
N SER A 119 20.99 -6.41 5.81
CA SER A 119 22.01 -6.72 4.83
C SER A 119 22.95 -5.53 4.58
N ARG A 120 24.25 -5.76 4.80
CA ARG A 120 25.32 -4.78 4.58
C ARG A 120 25.87 -4.78 3.14
N VAL A 121 25.32 -5.59 2.25
CA VAL A 121 25.73 -5.66 0.85
C VAL A 121 25.26 -4.39 0.13
N ARG A 122 26.20 -3.53 -0.29
CA ARG A 122 25.91 -2.22 -0.90
C ARG A 122 26.69 -1.93 -2.20
N THR A 123 27.59 -2.81 -2.61
CA THR A 123 28.56 -2.54 -3.69
C THR A 123 28.16 -3.19 -5.01
N GLY A 124 28.26 -2.44 -6.11
CA GLY A 124 28.07 -2.95 -7.48
C GLY A 124 26.66 -3.52 -7.71
N SER A 125 26.57 -4.62 -8.47
CA SER A 125 25.31 -5.31 -8.77
C SER A 125 24.81 -6.23 -7.65
N ALA A 126 25.59 -6.40 -6.58
CA ALA A 126 25.31 -7.37 -5.51
C ALA A 126 23.96 -7.14 -4.79
N PRO A 127 23.52 -5.90 -4.48
CA PRO A 127 22.19 -5.68 -3.90
C PRO A 127 21.05 -6.17 -4.81
N ARG A 128 21.18 -5.97 -6.13
CA ARG A 128 20.18 -6.42 -7.12
C ARG A 128 20.18 -7.94 -7.24
N ALA A 129 21.35 -8.56 -7.29
CA ALA A 129 21.47 -10.02 -7.33
C ALA A 129 20.85 -10.66 -6.09
N MET A 130 21.11 -10.11 -4.90
CA MET A 130 20.52 -10.59 -3.65
C MET A 130 18.99 -10.42 -3.62
N ALA A 131 18.46 -9.29 -4.10
CA ALA A 131 17.01 -9.10 -4.22
C ALA A 131 16.37 -10.14 -5.16
N SER A 132 17.02 -10.44 -6.30
CA SER A 132 16.55 -11.47 -7.24
C SER A 132 16.56 -12.87 -6.60
N LEU A 133 17.61 -13.24 -5.88
CA LEU A 133 17.70 -14.53 -5.20
C LEU A 133 16.64 -14.69 -4.10
N ARG A 134 16.41 -13.64 -3.29
CA ARG A 134 15.35 -13.64 -2.27
C ARG A 134 13.97 -13.79 -2.91
N ASN A 135 13.68 -13.04 -3.98
CA ASN A 135 12.41 -13.15 -4.69
C ASN A 135 12.19 -14.56 -5.27
N LEU A 136 13.23 -15.17 -5.83
CA LEU A 136 13.18 -16.54 -6.34
C LEU A 136 12.90 -17.55 -5.22
N ALA A 137 13.58 -17.42 -4.08
CA ALA A 137 13.37 -18.29 -2.92
C ALA A 137 11.94 -18.17 -2.37
N ILE A 138 11.41 -16.94 -2.23
CA ILE A 138 10.03 -16.68 -1.81
C ILE A 138 9.04 -17.31 -2.79
N GLY A 139 9.27 -17.15 -4.09
CA GLY A 139 8.45 -17.75 -5.14
C GLY A 139 8.41 -19.28 -5.03
N ALA A 140 9.58 -19.92 -4.93
CA ALA A 140 9.71 -21.37 -4.82
C ALA A 140 9.04 -21.95 -3.57
N LEU A 141 9.18 -21.28 -2.43
CA LEU A 141 8.54 -21.72 -1.17
C LEU A 141 7.02 -21.63 -1.23
N ARG A 142 6.46 -20.71 -2.02
CA ARG A 142 5.02 -20.54 -2.18
C ARG A 142 4.41 -21.43 -3.26
N SER A 143 5.21 -21.90 -4.22
CA SER A 143 4.79 -22.84 -5.26
C SER A 143 4.86 -24.30 -4.80
N ARG A 144 5.40 -24.59 -3.62
CA ARG A 144 5.43 -25.95 -3.08
C ARG A 144 4.02 -26.36 -2.61
N PRO A 145 3.42 -27.42 -3.20
CA PRO A 145 2.15 -27.96 -2.69
C PRO A 145 2.35 -28.50 -1.26
N PRO A 146 1.33 -28.47 -0.39
CA PRO A 146 1.44 -29.06 0.93
C PRO A 146 1.76 -30.55 0.80
N GLU A 147 2.80 -31.01 1.49
CA GLU A 147 3.06 -32.45 1.65
C GLU A 147 1.84 -33.07 2.32
N LYS A 148 1.17 -33.99 1.62
CA LYS A 148 0.13 -34.83 2.21
C LYS A 148 0.82 -35.80 3.17
N ASN A 149 0.64 -35.60 4.47
CA ASN A 149 0.78 -36.65 5.47
C ASN A 149 -0.57 -37.37 5.61
#